data_AF-A0A378NAU5-F1
#
_entry.id   AF-A0A378NAU5-F1
#
_cell.length_a   1.000
_cell.length_b   1.000
_cell.length_c   1.000
_cell.angle_alpha   90.00
_cell.angle_beta   90.00
_cell.angle_gamma   90.00
#
_symmetry.space_group_name_H-M   'P 1'
#
loop_
_entity.id
_entity.type
_entity.pdbx_description
1 polymer ?
#
loop_
_entity_poly.entity_id
_entity_poly.type
_entity_poly.pdbx_seq_one_letter_code
_entity_poly.pdbx_strand_id
1 'polypeptide(L)'
;MDKATVISVWTLIIFAYYILATLLPVDKIIGRIYPFFGALLLFMSVGMVYGLVSAHLSATDPIDFFRTVNADGQGLTWEKFTQNFQVKGDVPIWPLLFLTISCGALSGFHATQTPLMARCAQNEKEGRFIFYGAMITEGVIALVWCAVGLSFYENPQALQDAISAGSPSKVVYDSSLHFLGFIGGIFAVLGVVVLPITSGDTAFRAARLQLAEIFGLEQRTLVKRLYIAVPLFVLGFIVSKVDFSVLWRYFTWANK
;
A
#
# COMPACT_ATOMS: atom_id res chain seq x y z
N MET A 1 6.85 -20.56 -17.53
CA MET A 1 7.69 -20.23 -16.36
C MET A 1 6.93 -20.68 -15.13
N ASP A 2 7.58 -21.33 -14.17
CA ASP A 2 6.93 -21.66 -12.90
C ASP A 2 6.79 -20.41 -12.01
N LYS A 3 5.99 -20.51 -10.94
CA LYS A 3 5.72 -19.39 -10.02
C LYS A 3 7.00 -18.84 -9.39
N ALA A 4 7.95 -19.71 -9.05
CA ALA A 4 9.20 -19.33 -8.41
C ALA A 4 10.10 -18.49 -9.35
N THR A 5 10.18 -18.87 -10.62
CA THR A 5 10.92 -18.13 -11.63
C THR A 5 10.27 -16.77 -11.88
N VAL A 6 8.93 -16.71 -11.99
CA VAL A 6 8.20 -15.44 -12.17
C VAL A 6 8.49 -14.48 -11.01
N ILE A 7 8.39 -14.95 -9.76
CA ILE A 7 8.70 -14.12 -8.58
C ILE A 7 10.15 -13.63 -8.65
N SER A 8 11.10 -14.52 -8.92
CA SER A 8 12.52 -14.16 -8.95
C SER A 8 12.84 -13.11 -10.02
N VAL A 9 12.26 -13.26 -11.22
CA VAL A 9 12.43 -12.30 -12.32
C VAL A 9 11.86 -10.93 -11.95
N TRP A 10 10.64 -10.87 -11.42
CA TRP A 10 10.04 -9.61 -11.03
C TRP A 10 10.76 -8.96 -9.84
N THR A 11 11.20 -9.74 -8.86
CA THR A 11 12.03 -9.24 -7.76
C THR A 11 13.32 -8.62 -8.30
N LEU A 12 14.01 -9.28 -9.24
CA LEU A 12 15.23 -8.75 -9.86
C LEU A 12 14.96 -7.42 -10.58
N ILE A 13 13.87 -7.35 -11.37
CA ILE A 13 13.48 -6.14 -12.11
C ILE A 13 13.20 -4.99 -11.15
N ILE A 14 12.39 -5.21 -10.11
CA ILE A 14 12.05 -4.20 -9.11
C ILE A 14 13.30 -3.73 -8.37
N PHE A 15 14.18 -4.65 -7.98
CA PHE A 15 15.40 -4.31 -7.26
C PHE A 15 16.38 -3.52 -8.12
N ALA A 16 16.56 -3.91 -9.39
CA ALA A 16 17.34 -3.15 -10.36
C ALA A 16 16.78 -1.73 -10.56
N TYR A 17 15.45 -1.60 -10.65
CA TYR A 17 14.77 -0.31 -10.68
C TYR A 17 15.06 0.53 -9.43
N TYR A 18 14.99 -0.03 -8.23
CA TYR A 18 15.30 0.72 -7.00
C TYR A 18 16.73 1.24 -6.96
N ILE A 19 17.71 0.46 -7.43
CA ILE A 19 19.11 0.91 -7.53
C ILE A 19 19.19 2.13 -8.45
N LEU A 20 18.60 2.05 -9.65
CA LEU A 20 18.59 3.17 -10.59
C LEU A 20 17.90 4.40 -9.99
N ALA A 21 16.74 4.21 -9.35
CA ALA A 21 15.95 5.28 -8.76
C ALA A 21 16.62 5.93 -7.55
N THR A 22 17.38 5.19 -6.77
CA THR A 22 18.14 5.74 -5.65
C THR A 22 19.34 6.59 -6.11
N LEU A 23 19.96 6.21 -7.23
CA LEU A 23 21.14 6.88 -7.77
C LEU A 23 20.81 8.09 -8.64
N LEU A 24 19.69 8.06 -9.37
CA LEU A 24 19.29 9.10 -10.31
C LEU A 24 18.27 10.07 -9.70
N PRO A 25 18.21 11.32 -10.22
CA PRO A 25 17.18 12.28 -9.83
C PRO A 25 15.76 11.81 -10.19
N VAL A 26 14.77 12.20 -9.37
CA VAL A 26 13.36 11.77 -9.50
C VAL A 26 12.76 12.18 -10.84
N ASP A 27 13.06 13.40 -11.29
CA ASP A 27 12.58 13.99 -12.55
C ASP A 27 13.05 13.22 -13.78
N LYS A 28 14.17 12.49 -13.68
CA LYS A 28 14.77 11.73 -14.78
C LYS A 28 14.19 10.33 -14.95
N ILE A 29 13.60 9.75 -13.91
CA ILE A 29 13.02 8.40 -13.98
C ILE A 29 11.50 8.46 -14.02
N ILE A 30 10.89 8.81 -12.89
CA ILE A 30 9.46 8.54 -12.64
C ILE A 30 8.63 9.82 -12.49
N GLY A 31 9.29 10.98 -12.30
CA GLY A 31 8.65 12.27 -12.06
C GLY A 31 7.50 12.60 -13.01
N ARG A 32 7.69 12.36 -14.31
CA ARG A 32 6.68 12.66 -15.35
C ARG A 32 5.52 11.66 -15.40
N ILE A 33 5.70 10.47 -14.83
CA ILE A 33 4.72 9.37 -14.87
C ILE A 33 3.85 9.39 -13.60
N TYR A 34 4.29 10.03 -12.51
CA TYR A 34 3.50 10.14 -11.27
C TYR A 34 2.05 10.62 -11.47
N PRO A 35 1.75 11.62 -12.32
CA PRO A 35 0.36 12.01 -12.56
C PRO A 35 -0.51 10.87 -13.11
N PHE A 36 0.05 9.99 -13.95
CA PHE A 36 -0.66 8.81 -14.45
C PHE A 36 -0.94 7.81 -13.32
N PHE A 37 0.03 7.58 -12.44
CA PHE A 37 -0.20 6.73 -11.27
C PHE A 37 -1.22 7.33 -10.31
N GLY A 38 -1.21 8.64 -10.09
CA GLY A 38 -2.26 9.33 -9.34
C GLY A 38 -3.64 9.14 -9.97
N ALA A 39 -3.75 9.30 -11.29
CA ALA A 39 -5.00 9.05 -12.01
C ALA A 39 -5.46 7.59 -11.89
N LEU A 40 -4.52 6.63 -11.93
CA LEU A 40 -4.81 5.20 -11.76
C LEU A 40 -5.31 4.89 -10.35
N LEU A 41 -4.75 5.53 -9.31
CA LEU A 41 -5.22 5.42 -7.93
C LEU A 41 -6.62 6.01 -7.73
N LEU A 42 -6.93 7.12 -8.41
CA LEU A 42 -8.29 7.68 -8.39
C LEU A 42 -9.27 6.79 -9.15
N PHE A 43 -8.86 6.29 -10.33
CA PHE A 43 -9.66 5.35 -11.13
C PHE A 43 -9.99 4.10 -10.33
N MET A 44 -9.02 3.45 -9.69
CA MET A 44 -9.30 2.26 -8.88
C MET A 44 -10.26 2.60 -7.74
N SER A 45 -10.08 3.72 -7.05
CA SER A 45 -10.89 4.04 -5.86
C SER A 45 -12.33 4.36 -6.24
N VAL A 46 -12.54 5.21 -7.26
CA VAL A 46 -13.87 5.53 -7.77
C VAL A 46 -14.50 4.29 -8.43
N GLY A 47 -13.71 3.50 -9.16
CA GLY A 47 -14.15 2.27 -9.79
C GLY A 47 -14.67 1.26 -8.77
N MET A 48 -13.95 1.03 -7.67
CA MET A 48 -14.39 0.11 -6.63
C MET A 48 -15.66 0.57 -5.93
N VAL A 49 -15.82 1.88 -5.68
CA VAL A 49 -17.07 2.45 -5.16
C VAL A 49 -18.22 2.23 -6.14
N TYR A 50 -18.02 2.55 -7.42
CA TYR A 50 -19.02 2.33 -8.46
C TYR A 50 -19.40 0.84 -8.58
N GLY A 51 -18.41 -0.03 -8.55
CA GLY A 51 -18.58 -1.49 -8.57
C GLY A 51 -19.42 -2.00 -7.42
N LEU A 52 -19.11 -1.56 -6.19
CA LEU A 52 -19.87 -1.96 -5.00
C LEU A 52 -21.30 -1.42 -5.03
N VAL A 53 -21.51 -0.15 -5.40
CA VAL A 53 -22.85 0.45 -5.52
C VAL A 53 -23.67 -0.23 -6.62
N SER A 54 -23.07 -0.48 -7.79
CA SER A 54 -23.75 -1.15 -8.90
C SER A 54 -24.08 -2.60 -8.58
N ALA A 55 -23.20 -3.32 -7.88
CA ALA A 55 -23.49 -4.67 -7.39
C ALA A 55 -24.63 -4.66 -6.36
N HIS A 56 -24.65 -3.71 -5.42
CA HIS A 56 -25.76 -3.59 -4.47
C HIS A 56 -27.12 -3.34 -5.13
N LEU A 57 -27.14 -2.60 -6.25
CA LEU A 57 -28.36 -2.33 -7.02
C LEU A 57 -28.68 -3.40 -8.09
N SER A 58 -27.81 -4.39 -8.27
CA SER A 58 -27.95 -5.42 -9.30
C SER A 58 -29.01 -6.44 -8.92
N ALA A 59 -29.91 -6.75 -9.86
CA ALA A 59 -30.89 -7.83 -9.68
C ALA A 59 -30.31 -9.23 -9.93
N THR A 60 -29.17 -9.33 -10.63
CA THR A 60 -28.61 -10.60 -11.08
C THR A 60 -27.59 -11.17 -10.11
N ASP A 61 -26.80 -10.29 -9.48
CA ASP A 61 -25.74 -10.67 -8.54
C ASP A 61 -25.59 -9.58 -7.46
N PRO A 62 -26.52 -9.54 -6.48
CA PRO A 62 -26.53 -8.50 -5.46
C PRO A 62 -25.42 -8.74 -4.42
N ILE A 63 -24.55 -7.73 -4.25
CA ILE A 63 -23.60 -7.65 -3.13
C ILE A 63 -24.01 -6.50 -2.23
N ASP A 64 -24.56 -6.83 -1.06
CA ASP A 64 -24.92 -5.84 -0.06
C ASP A 64 -23.71 -5.24 0.64
N PHE A 65 -23.83 -3.95 0.96
CA PHE A 65 -22.88 -3.28 1.84
C PHE A 65 -22.79 -4.02 3.16
N PHE A 66 -21.56 -4.27 3.61
CA PHE A 66 -21.25 -4.95 4.86
C PHE A 66 -21.72 -6.41 4.94
N ARG A 67 -22.04 -7.06 3.81
CA ARG A 67 -22.45 -8.48 3.76
C ARG A 67 -21.51 -9.40 4.53
N THR A 68 -20.19 -9.20 4.44
CA THR A 68 -19.19 -10.05 5.12
C THR A 68 -19.38 -10.05 6.64
N VAL A 69 -19.79 -8.93 7.24
CA VAL A 69 -20.06 -8.83 8.69
C VAL A 69 -21.55 -8.95 9.03
N ASN A 70 -22.39 -9.11 8.01
CA ASN A 70 -23.83 -9.33 8.13
C ASN A 70 -24.28 -10.71 7.61
N ALA A 71 -23.41 -11.71 7.73
CA ALA A 71 -23.67 -13.06 7.24
C ALA A 71 -24.88 -13.75 7.92
N ASP A 72 -25.28 -13.30 9.10
CA ASP A 72 -26.45 -13.78 9.86
C ASP A 72 -27.78 -13.11 9.43
N GLY A 73 -27.73 -12.10 8.54
CA GLY A 73 -28.90 -11.35 8.07
C GLY A 73 -29.53 -10.40 9.10
N GLN A 74 -28.93 -10.19 10.26
CA GLN A 74 -29.52 -9.37 11.34
C GLN A 74 -29.31 -7.85 11.19
N GLY A 75 -28.61 -7.43 10.14
CA GLY A 75 -28.20 -6.05 9.91
C GLY A 75 -26.98 -5.65 10.74
N LEU A 76 -26.60 -4.36 10.66
CA LEU A 76 -25.55 -3.78 11.49
C LEU A 76 -26.15 -3.33 12.82
N THR A 77 -26.02 -4.17 13.85
CA THR A 77 -26.48 -3.88 15.21
C THR A 77 -25.38 -3.22 16.05
N TRP A 78 -25.76 -2.61 17.18
CA TRP A 78 -24.79 -2.09 18.15
C TRP A 78 -23.89 -3.19 18.73
N GLU A 79 -24.45 -4.40 18.90
CA GLU A 79 -23.69 -5.56 19.36
C GLU A 79 -22.53 -5.89 18.41
N LYS A 80 -22.80 -5.89 17.09
CA LYS A 80 -21.79 -6.10 16.04
C LYS A 80 -20.71 -5.04 16.03
N PHE A 81 -21.02 -3.79 16.38
CA PHE A 81 -20.00 -2.74 16.49
C PHE A 81 -18.92 -3.09 17.52
N THR A 82 -19.31 -3.79 18.59
CA THR A 82 -18.39 -4.25 19.64
C THR A 82 -17.90 -5.69 19.46
N GLN A 83 -18.42 -6.40 18.44
CA GLN A 83 -18.08 -7.78 18.18
C GLN A 83 -16.72 -7.90 17.48
N ASN A 84 -15.96 -8.91 17.87
CA ASN A 84 -14.74 -9.30 17.16
C ASN A 84 -15.06 -10.24 16.00
N PHE A 85 -14.82 -9.80 14.77
CA PHE A 85 -14.98 -10.61 13.55
C PHE A 85 -13.73 -11.42 13.17
N GLN A 86 -12.68 -11.39 13.99
CA GLN A 86 -11.46 -12.16 13.73
C GLN A 86 -11.69 -13.66 13.91
N VAL A 87 -11.44 -14.38 12.84
CA VAL A 87 -11.68 -15.82 12.72
C VAL A 87 -10.55 -16.66 13.33
N LYS A 88 -9.33 -16.13 13.39
CA LYS A 88 -8.14 -16.91 13.81
C LYS A 88 -8.12 -17.29 15.30
N GLY A 89 -8.99 -16.73 16.14
CA GLY A 89 -8.98 -16.93 17.60
C GLY A 89 -7.70 -16.41 18.28
N ASP A 90 -7.77 -16.07 19.57
CA ASP A 90 -6.61 -15.78 20.44
C ASP A 90 -5.55 -14.77 19.94
N VAL A 91 -5.95 -13.79 19.12
CA VAL A 91 -5.06 -12.70 18.73
C VAL A 91 -5.38 -11.39 19.47
N PRO A 92 -4.37 -10.64 19.94
CA PRO A 92 -4.58 -9.40 20.67
C PRO A 92 -5.06 -8.29 19.72
N ILE A 93 -6.37 -8.08 19.65
CA ILE A 93 -7.03 -7.15 18.70
C ILE A 93 -6.51 -5.73 18.83
N TRP A 94 -6.43 -5.19 20.05
CA TRP A 94 -6.04 -3.80 20.28
C TRP A 94 -4.62 -3.49 19.75
N PRO A 95 -3.57 -4.26 20.10
CA PRO A 95 -2.27 -4.11 19.46
C PRO A 95 -2.28 -4.31 17.94
N LEU A 96 -3.02 -5.30 17.44
CA LEU A 96 -3.10 -5.57 16.01
C LEU A 96 -3.78 -4.45 15.22
N LEU A 97 -4.74 -3.76 15.82
CA LEU A 97 -5.39 -2.60 15.20
C LEU A 97 -4.36 -1.52 14.91
N PHE A 98 -3.58 -1.09 15.92
CA PHE A 98 -2.52 -0.09 15.75
C PHE A 98 -1.43 -0.53 14.77
N LEU A 99 -1.17 -1.83 14.67
CA LEU A 99 -0.26 -2.39 13.68
C LEU A 99 -0.84 -2.38 12.26
N THR A 100 -2.15 -2.59 12.11
CA THR A 100 -2.84 -2.59 10.80
C THR A 100 -2.99 -1.17 10.25
N ILE A 101 -3.28 -0.21 11.12
CA ILE A 101 -3.45 1.21 10.74
C ILE A 101 -2.18 2.04 10.93
N SER A 102 -1.01 1.41 11.08
CA SER A 102 0.22 2.10 11.47
C SER A 102 0.63 3.21 10.51
N CYS A 103 0.41 3.04 9.21
CA CYS A 103 0.73 4.06 8.20
C CYS A 103 -0.09 5.35 8.37
N GLY A 104 -1.32 5.26 8.89
CA GLY A 104 -2.21 6.40 9.13
C GLY A 104 -2.20 6.93 10.57
N ALA A 105 -2.04 6.06 11.57
CA ALA A 105 -2.10 6.43 12.99
C ALA A 105 -0.74 6.83 13.58
N LEU A 106 0.36 6.30 13.03
CA LEU A 106 1.72 6.44 13.54
C LEU A 106 2.65 6.75 12.37
N SER A 107 2.47 7.88 11.68
CA SER A 107 3.13 8.05 10.37
C SER A 107 4.55 8.61 10.42
N GLY A 108 5.47 7.88 11.07
CA GLY A 108 6.90 8.17 11.03
C GLY A 108 7.45 8.14 9.60
N PHE A 109 6.97 7.23 8.75
CA PHE A 109 7.41 7.14 7.36
C PHE A 109 7.08 8.40 6.53
N HIS A 110 5.87 8.98 6.63
CA HIS A 110 5.57 10.23 5.92
C HIS A 110 6.41 11.40 6.45
N ALA A 111 6.75 11.42 7.74
CA ALA A 111 7.69 12.39 8.28
C ALA A 111 9.09 12.27 7.63
N THR A 112 9.59 11.05 7.42
CA THR A 112 10.90 10.84 6.74
C THR A 112 10.92 11.32 5.29
N GLN A 113 9.76 11.38 4.63
CA GLN A 113 9.61 11.81 3.23
C GLN A 113 9.37 13.32 3.09
N THR A 114 8.92 13.97 4.16
CA THR A 114 8.55 15.39 4.17
C THR A 114 9.66 16.32 3.64
N PRO A 115 10.95 16.12 3.96
CA PRO A 115 12.03 16.94 3.41
C PRO A 115 12.18 16.84 1.89
N LEU A 116 11.93 15.65 1.31
CA LEU A 116 11.95 15.45 -0.15
C LEU A 116 10.82 16.22 -0.81
N MET A 117 9.60 16.11 -0.26
CA MET A 117 8.42 16.80 -0.79
C MET A 117 8.53 18.32 -0.63
N ALA A 118 9.02 18.80 0.51
CA ALA A 118 9.20 20.22 0.79
C ALA A 118 10.15 20.91 -0.21
N ARG A 119 11.19 20.21 -0.68
CA ARG A 119 12.12 20.72 -1.71
C ARG A 119 11.51 20.78 -3.11
N CYS A 120 10.39 20.10 -3.34
CA CYS A 120 9.66 20.12 -4.60
C CYS A 120 8.47 21.09 -4.58
N ALA A 121 8.07 21.58 -3.41
CA ALA A 121 7.03 22.61 -3.29
C ALA A 121 7.54 23.94 -3.85
N GLN A 122 6.72 24.62 -4.65
CA GLN A 122 7.09 25.91 -5.22
C GLN A 122 6.73 27.06 -4.28
N ASN A 123 5.62 26.89 -3.53
CA ASN A 123 5.11 27.89 -2.61
C ASN A 123 4.69 27.26 -1.29
N GLU A 124 4.94 27.94 -0.17
CA GLU A 124 4.51 27.47 1.15
C GLU A 124 2.99 27.33 1.25
N LYS A 125 2.23 28.15 0.49
CA LYS A 125 0.76 28.06 0.40
C LYS A 125 0.28 26.69 -0.10
N GLU A 126 1.09 25.96 -0.85
CA GLU A 126 0.79 24.61 -1.34
C GLU A 126 0.96 23.56 -0.24
N GLY A 127 1.68 23.87 0.85
CA GLY A 127 2.02 22.91 1.90
C GLY A 127 0.80 22.20 2.48
N ARG A 128 -0.28 22.93 2.78
CA ARG A 128 -1.51 22.30 3.29
C ARG A 128 -2.12 21.35 2.27
N PHE A 129 -2.15 21.70 0.99
CA PHE A 129 -2.68 20.83 -0.05
C PHE A 129 -1.82 19.59 -0.25
N ILE A 130 -0.50 19.75 -0.32
CA ILE A 130 0.46 18.68 -0.59
C ILE A 130 0.55 17.69 0.58
N PHE A 131 0.71 18.18 1.81
CA PHE A 131 0.90 17.30 2.98
C PHE A 131 -0.42 16.81 3.56
N TYR A 132 -1.30 17.74 3.96
CA TYR A 132 -2.57 17.36 4.59
C TYR A 132 -3.54 16.74 3.58
N GLY A 133 -3.61 17.29 2.35
CA GLY A 133 -4.45 16.74 1.30
C GLY A 133 -4.11 15.29 0.95
N ALA A 134 -2.81 14.96 0.83
CA ALA A 134 -2.37 13.59 0.58
C ALA A 134 -2.85 12.62 1.68
N MET A 135 -2.73 13.00 2.96
CA MET A 135 -3.18 12.16 4.08
C MET A 135 -4.68 11.89 4.06
N ILE A 136 -5.48 12.91 3.74
CA ILE A 136 -6.93 12.75 3.61
C ILE A 136 -7.27 11.84 2.41
N THR A 137 -6.59 12.02 1.27
CA THR A 137 -6.79 11.16 0.10
C THR A 137 -6.46 9.70 0.40
N GLU A 138 -5.32 9.40 1.02
CA GLU A 138 -4.97 8.03 1.42
C GLU A 138 -5.99 7.43 2.40
N GLY A 139 -6.48 8.23 3.36
CA GLY A 139 -7.54 7.81 4.28
C GLY A 139 -8.84 7.44 3.57
N VAL A 140 -9.28 8.23 2.58
CA VAL A 140 -10.46 7.91 1.77
C VAL A 140 -10.25 6.62 0.98
N ILE A 141 -9.09 6.44 0.35
CA ILE A 141 -8.75 5.22 -0.39
C ILE A 141 -8.78 4.00 0.54
N ALA A 142 -8.22 4.11 1.75
CA ALA A 142 -8.24 3.05 2.75
C ALA A 142 -9.67 2.68 3.17
N LEU A 143 -10.54 3.67 3.37
CA LEU A 143 -11.95 3.43 3.70
C LEU A 143 -12.72 2.74 2.57
N VAL A 144 -12.44 3.07 1.30
CA VAL A 144 -13.00 2.37 0.14
C VAL A 144 -12.61 0.89 0.16
N TRP A 145 -11.33 0.59 0.33
CA TRP A 145 -10.86 -0.81 0.39
C TRP A 145 -11.36 -1.55 1.63
N CYS A 146 -11.53 -0.86 2.75
CA CYS A 146 -12.18 -1.41 3.94
C CYS A 146 -13.64 -1.79 3.62
N ALA A 147 -14.41 -0.89 3.01
CA ALA A 147 -15.80 -1.16 2.62
C ALA A 147 -15.91 -2.34 1.64
N VAL A 148 -15.00 -2.43 0.67
CA VAL A 148 -14.91 -3.58 -0.25
C VAL A 148 -14.64 -4.87 0.53
N GLY A 149 -13.65 -4.88 1.43
CA GLY A 149 -13.31 -6.05 2.23
C GLY A 149 -14.44 -6.51 3.16
N LEU A 150 -15.25 -5.57 3.66
CA LEU A 150 -16.41 -5.84 4.52
C LEU A 150 -17.68 -6.27 3.74
N SER A 151 -17.67 -6.18 2.41
CA SER A 151 -18.86 -6.44 1.58
C SER A 151 -18.67 -7.59 0.59
N PHE A 152 -17.47 -7.72 0.01
CA PHE A 152 -17.26 -8.60 -1.14
C PHE A 152 -17.41 -10.09 -0.82
N TYR A 153 -16.91 -10.57 0.32
CA TYR A 153 -17.05 -11.98 0.70
C TYR A 153 -18.34 -12.24 1.49
N GLU A 154 -18.84 -13.48 1.45
CA GLU A 154 -20.12 -13.86 2.08
C GLU A 154 -20.06 -13.82 3.62
N ASN A 155 -18.90 -14.07 4.20
CA ASN A 155 -18.68 -14.12 5.64
C ASN A 155 -17.18 -13.93 5.97
N PRO A 156 -16.82 -13.74 7.26
CA PRO A 156 -15.42 -13.49 7.64
C PRO A 156 -14.49 -14.69 7.36
N GLN A 157 -15.01 -15.92 7.40
CA GLN A 157 -14.23 -17.12 7.10
C GLN A 157 -13.82 -17.16 5.62
N ALA A 158 -14.74 -16.87 4.70
CA ALA A 158 -14.44 -16.80 3.27
C ALA A 158 -13.39 -15.74 2.93
N LEU A 159 -13.44 -14.57 3.59
CA LEU A 159 -12.39 -13.56 3.50
C LEU A 159 -11.05 -14.09 4.00
N GLN A 160 -11.04 -14.77 5.15
CA GLN A 160 -9.84 -15.35 5.73
C GLN A 160 -9.23 -16.46 4.85
N ASP A 161 -10.06 -17.27 4.20
CA ASP A 161 -9.62 -18.32 3.28
C ASP A 161 -8.95 -17.73 2.04
N ALA A 162 -9.53 -16.67 1.47
CA ALA A 162 -8.94 -15.94 0.35
C ALA A 162 -7.58 -15.32 0.71
N ILE A 163 -7.47 -14.70 1.89
CA ILE A 163 -6.20 -14.16 2.41
C ILE A 163 -5.17 -15.29 2.60
N SER A 164 -5.59 -16.46 3.10
CA SER A 164 -4.68 -17.59 3.32
C SER A 164 -4.20 -18.21 2.01
N ALA A 165 -5.03 -18.22 0.97
CA ALA A 165 -4.70 -18.76 -0.34
C ALA A 165 -3.71 -17.88 -1.13
N GLY A 166 -3.77 -16.55 -0.99
CA GLY A 166 -3.01 -15.65 -1.85
C GLY A 166 -2.47 -14.36 -1.24
N SER A 167 -2.70 -14.08 0.04
CA SER A 167 -2.51 -12.79 0.74
C SER A 167 -3.66 -11.78 0.51
N PRO A 168 -3.67 -10.63 1.21
CA PRO A 168 -4.63 -9.55 0.93
C PRO A 168 -4.67 -9.10 -0.54
N SER A 169 -3.61 -9.34 -1.32
CA SER A 169 -3.60 -9.07 -2.76
C SER A 169 -4.61 -9.93 -3.55
N LYS A 170 -5.00 -11.10 -3.03
CA LYS A 170 -6.05 -11.93 -3.65
C LYS A 170 -7.42 -11.28 -3.54
N VAL A 171 -7.72 -10.67 -2.39
CA VAL A 171 -8.94 -9.89 -2.16
C VAL A 171 -9.03 -8.74 -3.15
N VAL A 172 -7.92 -8.02 -3.34
CA VAL A 172 -7.82 -6.94 -4.33
C VAL A 172 -8.10 -7.46 -5.73
N TYR A 173 -7.45 -8.56 -6.13
CA TYR A 173 -7.61 -9.14 -7.46
C TYR A 173 -9.04 -9.61 -7.75
N ASP A 174 -9.62 -10.38 -6.83
CA ASP A 174 -10.96 -10.95 -7.00
C ASP A 174 -12.03 -9.88 -7.08
N SER A 175 -12.02 -8.95 -6.12
CA SER A 175 -12.98 -7.84 -6.08
C SER A 175 -12.82 -6.92 -7.29
N SER A 176 -11.58 -6.64 -7.72
CA SER A 176 -11.32 -5.77 -8.89
C SER A 176 -11.84 -6.38 -10.18
N LEU A 177 -11.58 -7.67 -10.43
CA LEU A 177 -12.07 -8.35 -11.64
C LEU A 177 -13.59 -8.53 -11.63
N HIS A 178 -14.15 -8.82 -10.46
CA HIS A 178 -15.59 -8.97 -10.32
C HIS A 178 -16.32 -7.65 -10.59
N PHE A 179 -15.93 -6.57 -9.91
CA PHE A 179 -16.63 -5.30 -10.00
C PHE A 179 -16.37 -4.51 -11.30
N LEU A 180 -15.15 -4.56 -11.83
CA LEU A 180 -14.73 -3.73 -12.96
C LEU A 180 -14.54 -4.53 -14.26
N GLY A 181 -14.83 -5.83 -14.23
CA GLY A 181 -14.54 -6.75 -15.31
C GLY A 181 -13.04 -6.89 -15.59
N PHE A 182 -12.69 -7.57 -16.67
CA PHE A 182 -11.31 -7.87 -17.00
C PHE A 182 -10.44 -6.61 -17.20
N ILE A 183 -10.90 -5.68 -18.04
CA ILE A 183 -10.12 -4.49 -18.38
C ILE A 183 -9.99 -3.54 -17.19
N GLY A 184 -11.10 -3.20 -16.53
CA GLY A 184 -11.07 -2.29 -15.39
C GLY A 184 -10.35 -2.91 -14.17
N GLY A 185 -10.50 -4.22 -13.97
CA GLY A 185 -9.80 -4.95 -12.91
C GLY A 185 -8.28 -4.95 -13.09
N ILE A 186 -7.77 -5.07 -14.32
CA ILE A 186 -6.33 -4.92 -14.59
C ILE A 186 -5.82 -3.54 -14.17
N PHE A 187 -6.53 -2.48 -14.56
CA PHE A 187 -6.13 -1.11 -14.18
C PHE A 187 -6.19 -0.90 -12.67
N ALA A 188 -7.21 -1.43 -11.98
CA ALA A 188 -7.31 -1.35 -10.53
C ALA A 188 -6.16 -2.08 -9.82
N VAL A 189 -5.83 -3.30 -10.24
CA VAL A 189 -4.71 -4.08 -9.69
C VAL A 189 -3.38 -3.37 -9.96
N LEU A 190 -3.17 -2.82 -11.16
CA LEU A 190 -1.98 -2.03 -11.47
C LEU A 190 -1.87 -0.80 -10.55
N GLY A 191 -2.98 -0.11 -10.27
CA GLY A 191 -3.01 1.01 -9.32
C GLY A 191 -2.50 0.62 -7.94
N VAL A 192 -2.97 -0.52 -7.40
CA VAL A 192 -2.54 -1.02 -6.10
C VAL A 192 -1.07 -1.46 -6.10
N VAL A 193 -0.60 -2.13 -7.16
CA VAL A 193 0.79 -2.64 -7.27
C VAL A 193 1.81 -1.52 -7.37
N VAL A 194 1.46 -0.38 -7.96
CA VAL A 194 2.37 0.77 -8.08
C VAL A 194 2.73 1.36 -6.70
N LEU A 195 1.81 1.36 -5.74
CA LEU A 195 2.01 1.94 -4.40
C LEU A 195 3.25 1.42 -3.66
N PRO A 196 3.44 0.10 -3.45
CA PRO A 196 4.64 -0.42 -2.79
C PRO A 196 5.92 -0.18 -3.61
N ILE A 197 5.83 -0.13 -4.95
CA ILE A 197 7.00 0.13 -5.81
C ILE A 197 7.49 1.58 -5.64
N THR A 198 6.58 2.55 -5.73
CA THR A 198 6.94 3.97 -5.55
C THR A 198 7.33 4.30 -4.11
N SER A 199 6.71 3.62 -3.14
CA SER A 199 7.09 3.71 -1.72
C SER A 199 8.50 3.19 -1.49
N GLY A 200 8.86 2.06 -2.12
CA GLY A 200 10.21 1.48 -2.05
C GLY A 200 11.29 2.40 -2.63
N ASP A 201 11.06 2.98 -3.83
CA ASP A 201 11.96 4.00 -4.40
C ASP A 201 12.19 5.16 -3.41
N THR A 202 11.08 5.71 -2.91
CA THR A 202 11.14 6.86 -2.00
C THR A 202 11.86 6.51 -0.70
N ALA A 203 11.64 5.30 -0.16
CA ALA A 203 12.29 4.82 1.05
C ALA A 203 13.82 4.72 0.89
N PHE A 204 14.32 4.04 -0.16
CA PHE A 204 15.76 3.90 -0.39
C PHE A 204 16.42 5.26 -0.67
N ARG A 205 15.74 6.14 -1.40
CA ARG A 205 16.22 7.51 -1.66
C ARG A 205 16.31 8.33 -0.37
N ALA A 206 15.26 8.31 0.46
CA ALA A 206 15.22 9.01 1.73
C ALA A 206 16.31 8.49 2.68
N ALA A 207 16.43 7.16 2.81
CA ALA A 207 17.45 6.52 3.64
C ALA A 207 18.87 6.91 3.21
N ARG A 208 19.16 6.91 1.89
CA ARG A 208 20.48 7.37 1.40
C ARG A 208 20.78 8.81 1.80
N LEU A 209 19.81 9.72 1.68
CA LEU A 209 20.00 11.13 2.00
C LEU A 209 20.16 11.36 3.50
N GLN A 210 19.39 10.66 4.34
CA GLN A 210 19.51 10.74 5.79
C GLN A 210 20.87 10.21 6.27
N LEU A 211 21.32 9.06 5.76
CA LEU A 211 22.64 8.52 6.10
C LEU A 211 23.75 9.48 5.63
N ALA A 212 23.60 10.09 4.46
CA ALA A 212 24.55 11.07 3.96
C ALA A 212 24.66 12.29 4.90
N GLU A 213 23.54 12.74 5.45
CA GLU A 213 23.51 13.85 6.41
C GLU A 213 24.14 13.47 7.74
N ILE A 214 23.80 12.29 8.30
CA ILE A 214 24.37 11.77 9.55
C ILE A 214 25.90 11.63 9.46
N PHE A 215 26.42 11.11 8.34
CA PHE A 215 27.85 10.91 8.15
C PHE A 215 28.57 12.12 7.52
N GLY A 216 27.86 13.22 7.23
CA GLY A 216 28.45 14.39 6.58
C GLY A 216 29.01 14.13 5.18
N LEU A 217 28.49 13.14 4.47
CA LEU A 217 28.97 12.70 3.16
C LEU A 217 28.26 13.46 2.03
N GLU A 218 29.01 14.19 1.21
CA GLU A 218 28.40 14.85 0.06
C GLU A 218 27.83 13.84 -0.96
N GLN A 219 26.72 14.18 -1.62
CA GLN A 219 26.00 13.31 -2.57
C GLN A 219 26.03 13.82 -4.02
N ARG A 220 27.06 14.62 -4.37
CA ARG A 220 27.18 15.24 -5.70
C ARG A 220 27.59 14.24 -6.78
N THR A 221 28.67 13.50 -6.57
CA THR A 221 29.23 12.55 -7.54
C THR A 221 28.63 11.16 -7.39
N LEU A 222 28.55 10.40 -8.50
CA LEU A 222 28.00 9.05 -8.49
C LEU A 222 28.74 8.10 -7.53
N VAL A 223 30.07 8.19 -7.48
CA VAL A 223 30.90 7.37 -6.58
C VAL A 223 30.51 7.59 -5.12
N LYS A 224 30.29 8.84 -4.71
CA LYS A 224 29.89 9.15 -3.33
C LYS A 224 28.47 8.72 -3.00
N ARG A 225 27.59 8.66 -4.00
CA ARG A 225 26.25 8.05 -3.86
C ARG A 225 26.37 6.54 -3.64
N LEU A 226 27.26 5.87 -4.38
CA LEU A 226 27.45 4.42 -4.30
C LEU A 226 28.01 3.97 -2.93
N TYR A 227 28.85 4.78 -2.27
CA TYR A 227 29.36 4.47 -0.93
C TYR A 227 28.25 4.21 0.09
N ILE A 228 27.11 4.87 -0.03
CA ILE A 228 25.95 4.66 0.85
C ILE A 228 24.96 3.70 0.20
N ALA A 229 24.68 3.87 -1.09
CA ALA A 229 23.66 3.09 -1.77
C ALA A 229 24.00 1.59 -1.81
N VAL A 230 25.24 1.20 -2.10
CA VAL A 230 25.61 -0.22 -2.20
C VAL A 230 25.44 -0.95 -0.86
N PRO A 231 26.00 -0.49 0.27
CA PRO A 231 25.71 -1.11 1.57
C PRO A 231 24.22 -1.13 1.92
N LEU A 232 23.51 -0.04 1.63
CA LEU A 232 22.07 0.05 1.90
C LEU A 232 21.27 -0.99 1.11
N PHE A 233 21.59 -1.21 -0.17
CA PHE A 233 20.95 -2.25 -0.98
C PHE A 233 21.35 -3.66 -0.56
N VAL A 234 22.61 -3.90 -0.19
CA VAL A 234 23.03 -5.20 0.35
C VAL A 234 22.23 -5.54 1.61
N LEU A 235 22.10 -4.59 2.54
CA LEU A 235 21.26 -4.76 3.73
C LEU A 235 19.79 -4.95 3.36
N GLY A 236 19.26 -4.15 2.43
CA GLY A 236 17.89 -4.29 1.94
C GLY A 236 17.61 -5.67 1.33
N PHE A 237 18.57 -6.24 0.60
CA PHE A 237 18.44 -7.60 0.05
C PHE A 237 18.45 -8.66 1.16
N ILE A 238 19.34 -8.55 2.14
CA ILE A 238 19.39 -9.47 3.29
C ILE A 238 18.06 -9.43 4.06
N VAL A 239 17.57 -8.21 4.35
CA VAL A 239 16.28 -7.99 5.01
C VAL A 239 15.13 -8.55 4.18
N SER A 240 15.16 -8.48 2.85
CA SER A 240 14.11 -9.03 1.98
C SER A 240 13.93 -10.56 2.08
N LYS A 241 14.91 -11.28 2.64
CA LYS A 241 14.85 -12.73 2.88
C LYS A 241 14.22 -13.10 4.23
N VAL A 242 13.99 -12.13 5.10
CA VAL A 242 13.32 -12.33 6.39
C VAL A 242 11.82 -12.46 6.17
N ASP A 243 11.17 -13.27 7.01
CA ASP A 243 9.72 -13.45 7.00
C ASP A 243 8.99 -12.09 7.10
N PHE A 244 8.04 -11.87 6.20
CA PHE A 244 7.32 -10.60 6.12
C PHE A 244 6.56 -10.26 7.41
N SER A 245 6.02 -11.25 8.12
CA SER A 245 5.30 -11.00 9.37
C SER A 245 6.23 -10.48 10.48
N VAL A 246 7.48 -10.94 10.50
CA VAL A 246 8.52 -10.43 11.41
C VAL A 246 8.90 -9.01 11.01
N LEU A 247 9.20 -8.78 9.72
CA LEU A 247 9.54 -7.45 9.21
C LEU A 247 8.45 -6.43 9.50
N TRP A 248 7.19 -6.81 9.30
CA TRP A 248 6.04 -5.94 9.53
C TRP A 248 5.93 -5.51 11.00
N ARG A 249 6.15 -6.43 11.96
CA ARG A 249 6.17 -6.09 13.39
C ARG A 249 7.25 -5.07 13.74
N TYR A 250 8.46 -5.23 13.20
CA TYR A 250 9.55 -4.28 13.44
C TYR A 250 9.32 -2.94 12.74
N PHE A 251 8.81 -2.96 11.52
CA PHE A 251 8.42 -1.75 10.79
C PHE A 251 7.41 -0.94 11.61
N THR A 252 6.33 -1.56 12.09
CA THR A 252 5.32 -0.88 12.92
C THR A 252 5.94 -0.27 14.19
N TRP A 253 6.83 -1.00 14.87
CA TRP A 253 7.50 -0.47 16.07
C TRP A 253 8.44 0.71 15.75
N ALA A 254 9.10 0.68 14.60
CA ALA A 254 10.01 1.72 14.14
C ALA A 254 9.27 2.94 13.55
N ASN A 255 8.00 2.79 13.16
CA ASN A 255 7.19 3.84 12.53
C ASN A 255 6.64 4.89 13.53
N LYS A 256 7.09 4.89 14.79
CA LYS A 256 6.72 5.88 15.79
C LYS A 256 7.43 7.22 15.64
#